data_AF-A0A0R3R2R4-F1
#
_entry.id   AF-A0A0R3R2R4-F1
#
_cell.length_a   1.000
_cell.length_b   1.000
_cell.length_c   1.000
_cell.angle_alpha   90.00
_cell.angle_beta   90.00
_cell.angle_gamma   90.00
#
_symmetry.space_group_name_H-M   'P 1'
#
loop_
_entity.id
_entity.type
_entity.pdbx_description
1 polymer ?
#
loop_
_entity_poly.entity_id
_entity_poly.type
_entity_poly.pdbx_seq_one_letter_code
_entity_poly.pdbx_strand_id
1 'polypeptide(L)'
;MGEFHEDSLGNRKHLLDILPLDTVEYACAYGSGAVPQKIDGTLGEMVDFIIATRDSKQFHKQNLSMNPTHYSLLRFLGCQKIAQVQRNYAARVYCNTRVSYQGYLIKYSVIDTDDLLLDLIEWRWMYLAGRLQKHVVDIIIPSPRITLAIEKNRYSALQAALLLLPDKFSLSQFYNELISLSYRGDFRMSFGEDKNKIGRIADGSRAQLNQIYVPLLKADEDVFIQGRT
;
A
#
# COMPACT_ATOMS: atom_id res chain seq x y z
N MET A 1 4.49 -32.58 -1.62
CA MET A 1 3.17 -32.18 -1.08
C MET A 1 3.38 -31.82 0.37
N GLY A 2 3.58 -30.54 0.65
CA GLY A 2 3.70 -30.00 1.99
C GLY A 2 2.93 -28.70 1.97
N GLU A 3 1.74 -28.72 2.55
CA GLU A 3 0.96 -27.52 2.83
C GLU A 3 1.81 -26.65 3.77
N PHE A 4 2.26 -25.51 3.26
CA PHE A 4 2.80 -24.47 4.11
C PHE A 4 1.63 -23.92 4.92
N HIS A 5 1.56 -24.31 6.20
CA HIS A 5 0.69 -23.67 7.18
C HIS A 5 0.96 -22.16 7.19
N GLU A 6 0.01 -21.41 6.63
CA GLU A 6 -0.05 -19.95 6.51
C GLU A 6 -0.35 -19.26 7.87
N ASP A 7 -0.02 -19.92 8.98
CA ASP A 7 -0.58 -19.61 10.30
C ASP A 7 0.47 -19.20 11.35
N SER A 8 1.60 -18.62 10.92
CA SER A 8 2.66 -18.18 11.84
C SER A 8 3.25 -16.78 11.60
N LEU A 9 2.64 -15.95 10.76
CA LEU A 9 2.90 -14.50 10.72
C LEU A 9 1.66 -13.75 11.21
N GLY A 10 1.72 -13.23 12.44
CA GLY A 10 0.66 -12.50 13.15
C GLY A 10 -0.37 -11.78 12.27
N ASN A 11 -1.45 -12.50 11.94
CA ASN A 11 -2.50 -12.00 11.08
C ASN A 11 -3.28 -10.90 11.82
N ARG A 12 -3.08 -9.65 11.37
CA ARG A 12 -3.75 -8.45 11.93
C ARG A 12 -5.20 -8.28 11.46
N LYS A 13 -5.81 -9.32 10.88
CA LYS A 13 -7.20 -9.30 10.41
C LYS A 13 -8.20 -8.84 11.47
N HIS A 14 -8.01 -9.23 12.72
CA HIS A 14 -8.85 -8.80 13.85
C HIS A 14 -8.95 -7.27 13.98
N LEU A 15 -7.95 -6.50 13.53
CA LEU A 15 -7.98 -5.04 13.55
C LEU A 15 -8.99 -4.43 12.57
N LEU A 16 -9.46 -5.21 11.59
CA LEU A 16 -10.50 -4.80 10.65
C LEU A 16 -11.92 -5.15 11.13
N ASP A 17 -12.08 -5.87 12.26
CA ASP A 17 -13.39 -6.29 12.77
C ASP A 17 -14.29 -5.11 13.18
N ILE A 18 -13.71 -3.92 13.40
CA ILE A 18 -14.48 -2.68 13.62
C ILE A 18 -15.14 -2.15 12.36
N LEU A 19 -14.71 -2.57 11.16
CA LEU A 19 -15.15 -1.98 9.90
C LEU A 19 -16.24 -2.83 9.25
N PRO A 20 -17.13 -2.21 8.45
CA PRO A 20 -18.04 -2.99 7.62
C PRO A 20 -17.27 -3.64 6.46
N LEU A 21 -17.20 -4.96 6.46
CA LEU A 21 -16.43 -5.72 5.46
C LEU A 21 -17.28 -6.22 4.29
N ASP A 22 -18.60 -6.08 4.32
CA ASP A 22 -19.53 -6.63 3.33
C ASP A 22 -19.19 -6.25 1.88
N THR A 23 -18.64 -5.05 1.69
CA THR A 23 -18.31 -4.48 0.38
C THR A 23 -16.82 -4.57 0.03
N VAL A 24 -15.98 -5.01 0.97
CA VAL A 24 -14.53 -5.03 0.82
C VAL A 24 -14.10 -6.24 0.00
N GLU A 25 -13.31 -6.00 -1.04
CA GLU A 25 -12.81 -7.03 -1.95
C GLU A 25 -11.31 -7.30 -1.77
N TYR A 26 -10.57 -6.34 -1.22
CA TYR A 26 -9.16 -6.48 -0.91
C TYR A 26 -8.79 -5.53 0.24
N ALA A 27 -7.91 -6.00 1.13
CA ALA A 27 -7.34 -5.17 2.16
C ALA A 27 -5.91 -5.61 2.46
N CYS A 28 -5.02 -4.63 2.61
CA CYS A 28 -3.65 -4.90 3.01
C CYS A 28 -3.16 -3.88 4.04
N ALA A 29 -2.21 -4.32 4.87
CA ALA A 29 -1.54 -3.52 5.87
C ALA A 29 -0.13 -3.18 5.40
N TYR A 30 0.37 -2.02 5.79
CA TYR A 30 1.71 -1.58 5.46
C TYR A 30 2.33 -0.68 6.53
N GLY A 31 3.64 -0.45 6.40
CA GLY A 31 4.38 0.41 7.33
C GLY A 31 5.03 -0.39 8.46
N SER A 32 5.72 0.31 9.36
CA SER A 32 6.48 -0.33 10.45
C SER A 32 5.57 -1.09 11.41
N GLY A 33 4.33 -0.62 11.59
CA GLY A 33 3.29 -1.29 12.37
C GLY A 33 2.58 -2.45 11.65
N ALA A 34 2.87 -2.79 10.39
CA ALA A 34 2.16 -3.89 9.72
C ALA A 34 2.73 -5.28 10.07
N VAL A 35 4.04 -5.39 10.24
CA VAL A 35 4.71 -6.64 10.63
C VAL A 35 4.85 -6.66 12.16
N PRO A 36 4.61 -7.77 12.87
CA PRO A 36 4.89 -7.87 14.30
C PRO A 36 6.40 -7.73 14.53
N GLN A 37 6.86 -6.59 15.04
CA GLN A 37 8.24 -6.48 15.51
C GLN A 37 8.36 -7.19 16.86
N LYS A 38 9.28 -8.16 16.97
CA LYS A 38 9.64 -8.83 18.23
C LYS A 38 10.50 -7.91 19.11
N ILE A 39 10.01 -6.72 19.48
CA ILE A 39 10.64 -5.89 20.52
C ILE A 39 9.51 -5.21 21.27
N ASP A 40 9.63 -5.20 22.60
CA ASP A 40 8.69 -4.66 23.59
C ASP A 40 7.80 -3.54 23.06
N GLY A 41 6.49 -3.69 23.35
CA GLY A 41 5.42 -2.84 22.87
C GLY A 41 5.71 -1.35 23.02
N THR A 42 6.27 -0.77 21.97
CA THR A 42 6.12 0.66 21.72
C THR A 42 4.67 0.88 21.33
N LEU A 43 3.85 1.11 22.37
CA LEU A 43 2.58 1.81 22.29
C LEU A 43 2.78 3.09 21.47
N GLY A 44 2.60 3.04 20.15
CA GLY A 44 2.79 4.23 19.32
C GLY A 44 2.83 4.04 17.81
N GLU A 45 3.24 2.89 17.28
CA GLU A 45 3.31 2.73 15.83
C GLU A 45 1.94 2.45 15.21
N MET A 46 1.53 3.35 14.30
CA MET A 46 0.25 3.27 13.63
C MET A 46 0.28 2.20 12.54
N VAL A 47 -0.75 1.35 12.50
CA VAL A 47 -0.94 0.38 11.41
C VAL A 47 -1.72 1.06 10.30
N ASP A 48 -1.13 1.16 9.11
CA ASP A 48 -1.78 1.73 7.93
C ASP A 48 -2.41 0.62 7.08
N PHE A 49 -3.70 0.75 6.78
CA PHE A 49 -4.44 -0.14 5.90
C PHE A 49 -4.87 0.56 4.60
N ILE A 50 -4.89 -0.21 3.51
CA ILE A 50 -5.60 0.08 2.28
C ILE A 50 -6.79 -0.86 2.21
N ILE A 51 -7.96 -0.32 1.91
CA ILE A 51 -9.23 -1.06 1.81
C ILE A 51 -9.83 -0.73 0.44
N ALA A 52 -9.85 -1.74 -0.44
CA ALA A 52 -10.54 -1.66 -1.72
C ALA A 52 -11.95 -2.22 -1.56
N THR A 53 -12.95 -1.43 -1.93
CA THR A 53 -14.36 -1.79 -1.83
C THR A 53 -15.05 -1.64 -3.18
N ARG A 54 -15.99 -2.53 -3.49
CA ARG A 54 -16.82 -2.40 -4.69
C ARG A 54 -17.84 -1.26 -4.60
N ASP A 55 -18.11 -0.76 -3.40
CA ASP A 55 -19.04 0.36 -3.18
C ASP A 55 -18.63 1.18 -1.95
N SER A 56 -17.77 2.18 -2.17
CA SER A 56 -17.34 3.13 -1.14
C SER A 56 -18.51 3.89 -0.49
N LYS A 57 -19.59 4.18 -1.22
CA LYS A 57 -20.76 4.88 -0.67
C LYS A 57 -21.47 4.01 0.36
N GLN A 58 -21.69 2.73 0.03
CA GLN A 58 -22.27 1.76 0.96
C GLN A 58 -21.34 1.50 2.15
N PHE A 59 -20.03 1.34 1.91
CA PHE A 59 -19.02 1.23 2.97
C PHE A 59 -19.11 2.41 3.95
N HIS A 60 -19.09 3.65 3.45
CA HIS A 60 -19.17 4.83 4.30
C HIS A 60 -20.50 4.97 5.01
N LYS A 61 -21.62 4.57 4.38
CA LYS A 61 -22.94 4.54 5.02
C LYS A 61 -22.95 3.61 6.24
N GLN A 62 -22.48 2.38 6.09
CA GLN A 62 -22.41 1.41 7.19
C GLN A 62 -21.40 1.88 8.25
N ASN A 63 -20.23 2.33 7.84
CA ASN A 63 -19.17 2.71 8.76
C ASN A 63 -19.50 4.00 9.55
N LEU A 64 -20.29 4.92 9.01
CA LEU A 64 -20.82 6.05 9.78
C LEU A 64 -21.84 5.61 10.84
N SER A 65 -22.60 4.56 10.56
CA SER A 65 -23.54 3.98 11.54
C SER A 65 -22.83 3.23 12.66
N MET A 66 -21.77 2.48 12.32
CA MET A 66 -20.99 1.70 13.28
C MET A 66 -19.99 2.57 14.04
N ASN A 67 -19.30 3.46 13.35
CA ASN A 67 -18.14 4.20 13.83
C ASN A 67 -18.16 5.70 13.44
N PRO A 68 -19.17 6.47 13.88
CA PRO A 68 -19.27 7.89 13.53
C PRO A 68 -18.08 8.73 14.01
N THR A 69 -17.34 8.27 15.02
CA THR A 69 -16.18 8.95 15.60
C THR A 69 -14.90 8.79 14.78
N HIS A 70 -14.83 7.83 13.85
CA HIS A 70 -13.68 7.69 12.95
C HIS A 70 -13.59 8.85 11.95
N TYR A 71 -14.74 9.43 11.61
CA TYR A 71 -14.84 10.55 10.70
C TYR A 71 -14.69 11.87 11.44
N SER A 72 -14.04 12.83 10.78
CA SER A 72 -13.99 14.22 11.23
C SER A 72 -15.38 14.89 11.19
N LEU A 73 -15.42 16.22 11.27
CA LEU A 73 -16.66 17.00 11.14
C LEU A 73 -17.44 16.70 9.83
N LEU A 74 -16.79 16.11 8.82
CA LEU A 74 -17.45 15.62 7.60
C LEU A 74 -18.57 14.60 7.87
N ARG A 75 -18.59 13.92 9.02
CA ARG A 75 -19.69 13.02 9.41
C ARG A 75 -21.06 13.69 9.39
N PHE A 76 -21.13 14.97 9.76
CA PHE A 76 -22.39 15.73 9.82
C PHE A 76 -22.97 16.05 8.43
N LEU A 77 -22.17 15.85 7.38
CA LEU A 77 -22.56 16.06 5.99
C LEU A 77 -23.11 14.79 5.31
N GLY A 78 -23.02 13.65 5.98
CA GLY A 78 -23.53 12.35 5.52
C GLY A 78 -22.63 11.62 4.51
N CYS A 79 -22.94 10.34 4.27
CA CYS A 79 -22.12 9.46 3.42
C CYS A 79 -22.01 9.92 1.96
N GLN A 80 -23.04 10.57 1.42
CA GLN A 80 -23.04 11.03 0.02
C GLN A 80 -21.95 12.07 -0.21
N LYS A 81 -21.81 13.06 0.68
CA LYS A 81 -20.77 14.09 0.59
C LYS A 81 -19.39 13.49 0.84
N ILE A 82 -19.25 12.54 1.75
CA ILE A 82 -17.97 11.83 1.98
C ILE A 82 -17.53 11.07 0.72
N ALA A 83 -18.42 10.27 0.12
CA ALA A 83 -18.12 9.56 -1.13
C ALA A 83 -17.83 10.52 -2.29
N GLN A 84 -18.52 11.66 -2.35
CA GLN A 84 -18.24 12.70 -3.33
C GLN A 84 -16.86 13.35 -3.12
N VAL A 85 -16.47 13.62 -1.87
CA VAL A 85 -15.14 14.13 -1.53
C VAL A 85 -14.07 13.10 -1.88
N GLN A 86 -14.28 11.83 -1.54
CA GLN A 86 -13.39 10.74 -1.95
C GLN A 86 -13.20 10.78 -3.46
N ARG A 87 -14.30 10.76 -4.23
CA ARG A 87 -14.22 10.73 -5.69
C ARG A 87 -13.62 12.01 -6.27
N ASN A 88 -13.78 13.18 -5.68
CA ASN A 88 -13.29 14.39 -6.34
C ASN A 88 -11.87 14.80 -5.93
N TYR A 89 -11.28 14.19 -4.90
CA TYR A 89 -10.02 14.63 -4.31
C TYR A 89 -9.12 13.47 -3.90
N ALA A 90 -7.91 13.79 -3.43
CA ALA A 90 -6.98 12.86 -2.77
C ALA A 90 -6.77 11.53 -3.52
N ALA A 91 -6.66 11.58 -4.85
CA ALA A 91 -6.47 10.41 -5.70
C ALA A 91 -7.54 9.31 -5.50
N ARG A 92 -8.80 9.69 -5.28
CA ARG A 92 -9.93 8.77 -5.04
C ARG A 92 -9.87 8.02 -3.71
N VAL A 93 -9.01 8.44 -2.79
CA VAL A 93 -8.80 7.78 -1.50
C VAL A 93 -9.35 8.61 -0.35
N TYR A 94 -10.20 7.99 0.49
CA TYR A 94 -10.65 8.59 1.74
C TYR A 94 -9.95 7.96 2.94
N CYS A 95 -9.29 8.78 3.75
CA CYS A 95 -8.49 8.30 4.86
C CYS A 95 -9.10 8.66 6.22
N ASN A 96 -9.26 7.67 7.09
CA ASN A 96 -9.50 7.87 8.52
C ASN A 96 -8.20 7.56 9.27
N THR A 97 -7.79 8.42 10.20
CA THR A 97 -6.51 8.32 10.91
C THR A 97 -6.71 8.40 12.41
N ARG A 98 -5.73 7.88 13.16
CA ARG A 98 -5.71 7.87 14.64
C ARG A 98 -6.92 7.20 15.27
N VAL A 99 -7.38 6.11 14.66
CA VAL A 99 -8.46 5.28 15.21
C VAL A 99 -7.86 4.33 16.24
N SER A 100 -8.33 4.42 17.49
CA SER A 100 -7.86 3.53 18.57
C SER A 100 -8.76 2.29 18.64
N TYR A 101 -8.19 1.10 18.46
CA TYR A 101 -8.91 -0.16 18.58
C TYR A 101 -8.02 -1.28 19.12
N GLN A 102 -8.50 -2.00 20.13
CA GLN A 102 -7.78 -3.11 20.79
C GLN A 102 -6.33 -2.79 21.18
N GLY A 103 -6.07 -1.55 21.63
CA GLY A 103 -4.73 -1.10 22.01
C GLY A 103 -3.83 -0.68 20.85
N TYR A 104 -4.32 -0.74 19.60
CA TYR A 104 -3.61 -0.30 18.41
C TYR A 104 -4.12 1.04 17.92
N LEU A 105 -3.19 1.84 17.37
CA LEU A 105 -3.53 3.01 16.59
C LEU A 105 -3.60 2.60 15.11
N ILE A 106 -4.73 2.89 14.47
CA ILE A 106 -5.03 2.46 13.11
C ILE A 106 -5.27 3.69 12.23
N LYS A 107 -4.76 3.62 11.01
CA LYS A 107 -5.16 4.46 9.89
C LYS A 107 -5.64 3.54 8.78
N TYR A 108 -6.78 3.83 8.19
CA TYR A 108 -7.29 3.06 7.06
C TYR A 108 -7.77 3.98 5.94
N SER A 109 -7.44 3.58 4.73
CA SER A 109 -7.67 4.34 3.51
C SER A 109 -8.61 3.54 2.60
N VAL A 110 -9.74 4.13 2.24
CA VAL A 110 -10.81 3.50 1.45
C VAL A 110 -10.73 3.98 0.01
N ILE A 111 -10.82 3.06 -0.94
CA ILE A 111 -10.85 3.35 -2.39
C ILE A 111 -11.87 2.43 -3.07
N ASP A 112 -12.52 2.92 -4.13
CA ASP A 112 -13.34 2.05 -5.01
C ASP A 112 -12.41 1.09 -5.78
N THR A 113 -12.76 -0.20 -5.89
CA THR A 113 -11.89 -1.21 -6.53
C THR A 113 -11.51 -0.82 -7.97
N ASP A 114 -12.43 -0.27 -8.75
CA ASP A 114 -12.13 0.15 -10.12
C ASP A 114 -11.14 1.33 -10.17
N ASP A 115 -11.20 2.26 -9.20
CA ASP A 115 -10.22 3.35 -9.08
C ASP A 115 -8.84 2.81 -8.68
N LEU A 116 -8.77 1.79 -7.81
CA LEU A 116 -7.52 1.12 -7.46
C LEU A 116 -6.88 0.47 -8.70
N LEU A 117 -7.68 -0.26 -9.48
CA LEU A 117 -7.20 -0.92 -10.69
C LEU A 117 -6.73 0.08 -11.74
N LEU A 118 -7.44 1.19 -11.89
CA LEU A 118 -7.05 2.29 -12.77
C LEU A 118 -5.69 2.88 -12.34
N ASP A 119 -5.50 3.09 -11.04
CA ASP A 119 -4.21 3.59 -10.53
C ASP A 119 -3.08 2.58 -10.76
N LEU A 120 -3.33 1.28 -10.50
CA LEU A 120 -2.33 0.21 -10.67
C LEU A 120 -1.90 -0.01 -12.13
N ILE A 121 -2.83 0.09 -13.07
CA ILE A 121 -2.59 -0.24 -14.49
C ILE A 121 -2.12 0.99 -15.28
N GLU A 122 -2.72 2.16 -15.02
CA GLU A 122 -2.48 3.37 -15.82
C GLU A 122 -1.65 4.42 -15.08
N TRP A 123 -1.27 4.18 -13.83
CA TRP A 123 -0.61 5.17 -12.96
C TRP A 123 -1.34 6.51 -12.94
N ARG A 124 -2.67 6.46 -12.96
CA ARG A 124 -3.54 7.64 -13.11
C ARG A 124 -3.24 8.71 -12.06
N TRP A 125 -2.97 8.30 -10.83
CA TRP A 125 -2.55 9.19 -9.75
C TRP A 125 -1.19 8.81 -9.17
N MET A 126 -0.70 7.59 -9.42
CA MET A 126 0.54 7.03 -8.89
C MET A 126 0.58 7.04 -7.34
N TYR A 127 -0.59 7.10 -6.69
CA TYR A 127 -0.68 7.28 -5.26
C TYR A 127 -0.68 5.93 -4.52
N LEU A 128 -1.67 5.07 -4.81
CA LEU A 128 -1.68 3.71 -4.28
C LEU A 128 -0.83 2.78 -5.13
N ALA A 129 -0.71 3.03 -6.44
CA ALA A 129 0.20 2.30 -7.30
C ALA A 129 1.65 2.38 -6.80
N GLY A 130 2.12 3.59 -6.48
CA GLY A 130 3.44 3.78 -5.85
C GLY A 130 3.56 3.06 -4.50
N ARG A 131 2.47 2.97 -3.72
CA ARG A 131 2.50 2.22 -2.45
C ARG A 131 2.63 0.70 -2.67
N LEU A 132 1.91 0.15 -3.65
CA LEU A 132 1.79 -1.27 -3.96
C LEU A 132 2.92 -1.83 -4.84
N GLN A 133 3.81 -0.98 -5.32
CA GLN A 133 5.14 -1.38 -5.82
C GLN A 133 6.00 -1.94 -4.69
N LYS A 134 5.81 -1.45 -3.46
CA LYS A 134 6.50 -1.95 -2.27
C LYS A 134 5.75 -3.13 -1.65
N HIS A 135 6.41 -3.84 -0.75
CA HIS A 135 5.80 -4.91 0.01
C HIS A 135 4.66 -4.40 0.92
N VAL A 136 3.61 -5.22 1.00
CA VAL A 136 2.44 -5.08 1.86
C VAL A 136 2.07 -6.45 2.40
N VAL A 137 1.35 -6.48 3.53
CA VAL A 137 0.81 -7.70 4.13
C VAL A 137 -0.65 -7.78 3.74
N ASP A 138 -1.04 -8.79 2.98
CA ASP A 138 -2.45 -9.00 2.63
C ASP A 138 -3.23 -9.46 3.86
N ILE A 139 -4.34 -8.78 4.13
CA ILE A 139 -5.24 -9.03 5.27
C ILE A 139 -6.54 -9.69 4.79
N ILE A 140 -7.03 -9.20 3.65
CA ILE A 140 -8.07 -9.84 2.86
C ILE A 140 -7.44 -10.14 1.51
N ILE A 141 -7.48 -11.41 1.10
CA ILE A 141 -6.80 -11.91 -0.10
C ILE A 141 -7.35 -11.18 -1.34
N PRO A 142 -6.48 -10.66 -2.24
CA PRO A 142 -6.92 -10.00 -3.46
C PRO A 142 -7.60 -10.98 -4.42
N SER A 143 -8.59 -10.49 -5.16
CA SER A 143 -9.14 -11.23 -6.29
C SER A 143 -8.09 -11.38 -7.41
N PRO A 144 -8.22 -12.36 -8.33
CA PRO A 144 -7.28 -12.53 -9.44
C PRO A 144 -7.08 -11.26 -10.29
N ARG A 145 -8.14 -10.46 -10.45
CA ARG A 145 -8.09 -9.17 -11.16
C ARG A 145 -7.15 -8.18 -10.46
N ILE A 146 -7.20 -8.10 -9.13
CA ILE A 146 -6.34 -7.22 -8.31
C ILE A 146 -4.91 -7.76 -8.27
N THR A 147 -4.73 -9.08 -8.09
CA THR A 147 -3.41 -9.72 -8.11
C THR A 147 -2.67 -9.41 -9.40
N LEU A 148 -3.32 -9.63 -10.55
CA LEU A 148 -2.73 -9.34 -11.86
C LEU A 148 -2.39 -7.85 -12.03
N ALA A 149 -3.22 -6.95 -11.52
CA ALA A 149 -2.95 -5.51 -11.57
C ALA A 149 -1.74 -5.12 -10.71
N ILE A 150 -1.58 -5.72 -9.52
CA ILE A 150 -0.41 -5.50 -8.65
C ILE A 150 0.87 -6.03 -9.32
N GLU A 151 0.82 -7.21 -9.95
CA GLU A 151 1.95 -7.77 -10.70
C GLU A 151 2.36 -6.88 -11.88
N LYS A 152 1.39 -6.45 -12.70
CA LYS A 152 1.63 -5.51 -13.80
C LYS A 152 2.20 -4.19 -13.32
N ASN A 153 1.70 -3.65 -12.22
CA ASN A 153 2.23 -2.42 -11.61
C ASN A 153 3.70 -2.59 -11.19
N ARG A 154 4.04 -3.71 -10.55
CA ARG A 154 5.42 -4.02 -10.13
C ARG A 154 6.36 -4.19 -11.32
N TYR A 155 5.93 -4.91 -12.35
CA TYR A 155 6.71 -5.06 -13.58
C TYR A 155 6.91 -3.72 -14.30
N SER A 156 5.85 -2.90 -14.40
CA SER A 156 5.94 -1.54 -14.98
C SER A 156 6.90 -0.65 -14.19
N ALA A 157 6.92 -0.75 -12.86
CA ALA A 157 7.85 -0.01 -12.02
C ALA A 157 9.30 -0.47 -12.20
N LEU A 158 9.53 -1.77 -12.38
CA LEU A 158 10.84 -2.31 -12.75
C LEU A 158 11.30 -1.72 -14.08
N GLN A 159 10.47 -1.79 -15.14
CA GLN A 159 10.81 -1.25 -16.47
C GLN A 159 11.12 0.25 -16.41
N ALA A 160 10.28 1.02 -15.73
CA ALA A 160 10.50 2.46 -15.56
C ALA A 160 11.81 2.76 -14.81
N ALA A 161 12.15 1.99 -13.78
CA ALA A 161 13.41 2.16 -13.06
C ALA A 161 14.61 1.83 -13.95
N LEU A 162 14.55 0.75 -14.75
CA LEU A 162 15.61 0.37 -15.69
C LEU A 162 15.85 1.46 -16.75
N LEU A 163 14.78 2.04 -17.31
CA LEU A 163 14.88 3.13 -18.29
C LEU A 163 15.57 4.40 -17.74
N LEU A 164 15.55 4.60 -16.43
CA LEU A 164 16.13 5.76 -15.76
C LEU A 164 17.55 5.53 -15.25
N LEU A 165 18.00 4.26 -15.20
CA LEU A 165 19.32 3.88 -14.74
C LEU A 165 20.33 3.88 -15.90
N PRO A 166 21.63 4.01 -15.61
CA PRO A 166 22.69 3.78 -16.60
C PRO A 166 22.74 2.31 -17.05
N ASP A 167 23.58 2.01 -18.05
CA ASP A 167 23.83 0.65 -18.55
C ASP A 167 24.31 -0.34 -17.47
N LYS A 168 25.02 0.17 -16.45
CA LYS A 168 25.52 -0.62 -15.32
C LYS A 168 25.15 0.04 -14.01
N PHE A 169 24.45 -0.71 -13.15
CA PHE A 169 24.04 -0.26 -11.83
C PHE A 169 24.08 -1.39 -10.81
N SER A 170 24.15 -1.02 -9.55
CA SER A 170 24.02 -1.93 -8.41
C SER A 170 22.55 -2.12 -8.03
N LEU A 171 22.24 -3.21 -7.33
CA LEU A 171 20.89 -3.46 -6.81
C LEU A 171 20.42 -2.36 -5.83
N SER A 172 21.33 -1.72 -5.10
CA SER A 172 21.01 -0.57 -4.24
C SER A 172 20.57 0.64 -5.07
N GLN A 173 21.28 0.95 -6.16
CA GLN A 173 20.87 2.01 -7.10
C GLN A 173 19.50 1.71 -7.72
N PHE A 174 19.26 0.45 -8.09
CA PHE A 174 17.95 0.02 -8.60
C PHE A 174 16.82 0.27 -7.59
N TYR A 175 16.98 -0.13 -6.33
CA TYR A 175 15.93 0.09 -5.31
C TYR A 175 15.72 1.56 -4.97
N ASN A 176 16.79 2.36 -4.95
CA ASN A 176 16.65 3.79 -4.77
C ASN A 176 15.84 4.42 -5.91
N GLU A 177 16.15 4.06 -7.16
CA GLU A 177 15.43 4.57 -8.33
C GLU A 177 13.97 4.12 -8.33
N LEU A 178 13.72 2.82 -8.12
CA LEU A 178 12.39 2.22 -8.02
C LEU A 178 11.53 2.92 -6.95
N ILE A 179 12.06 3.12 -5.74
CA ILE A 179 11.32 3.80 -4.67
C ILE A 179 11.08 5.27 -5.04
N SER A 180 12.05 5.92 -5.70
CA SER A 180 11.92 7.30 -6.13
C SER A 180 10.72 7.53 -7.05
N LEU A 181 10.31 6.53 -7.85
CA LEU A 181 9.13 6.62 -8.72
C LEU A 181 7.87 7.06 -7.97
N SER A 182 7.68 6.56 -6.74
CA SER A 182 6.52 6.92 -5.89
C SER A 182 6.58 8.34 -5.32
N TYR A 183 7.72 9.02 -5.46
CA TYR A 183 8.00 10.33 -4.87
C TYR A 183 8.29 11.40 -5.93
N ARG A 184 8.56 11.00 -7.18
CA ARG A 184 8.70 11.89 -8.33
C ARG A 184 7.36 12.58 -8.59
N GLY A 185 7.32 13.90 -8.37
CA GLY A 185 6.09 14.69 -8.48
C GLY A 185 5.29 14.82 -7.18
N ASP A 186 5.72 14.20 -6.07
CA ASP A 186 5.14 14.46 -4.75
C ASP A 186 5.66 15.81 -4.23
N PHE A 187 4.81 16.83 -4.26
CA PHE A 187 5.16 18.18 -3.78
C PHE A 187 5.63 18.19 -2.32
N ARG A 188 5.23 17.20 -1.50
CA ARG A 188 5.67 17.06 -0.10
C ARG A 188 7.17 16.75 0.00
N MET A 189 7.74 16.09 -1.00
CA MET A 189 9.20 15.87 -1.10
C MET A 189 9.95 17.12 -1.55
N SER A 190 9.28 18.06 -2.22
CA SER A 190 9.87 19.37 -2.59
C SER A 190 9.84 20.38 -1.43
N PHE A 191 8.92 20.22 -0.47
CA PHE A 191 8.78 21.06 0.71
C PHE A 191 9.12 20.29 2.01
N GLY A 192 10.41 20.27 2.35
CA GLY A 192 10.87 20.05 3.72
C GLY A 192 10.97 18.60 4.20
N GLU A 193 10.77 17.59 3.34
CA GLU A 193 10.95 16.19 3.72
C GLU A 193 12.41 15.70 3.53
N ASP A 194 12.86 14.78 4.39
CA ASP A 194 14.24 14.29 4.47
C ASP A 194 14.68 13.65 3.13
N LYS A 195 15.70 14.24 2.48
CA LYS A 195 16.28 13.75 1.22
C LYS A 195 16.79 12.31 1.31
N ASN A 196 17.12 11.83 2.52
CA ASN A 196 17.59 10.47 2.75
C ASN A 196 16.44 9.46 2.99
N LYS A 197 15.18 9.90 2.96
CA LYS A 197 14.02 9.02 3.18
C LYS A 197 13.97 7.88 2.17
N ILE A 198 14.28 8.13 0.90
CA ILE A 198 14.29 7.10 -0.15
C ILE A 198 15.31 6.01 0.18
N GLY A 199 16.56 6.39 0.46
CA GLY A 199 17.62 5.46 0.83
C GLY A 199 17.28 4.64 2.08
N ARG A 200 16.74 5.29 3.13
CA ARG A 200 16.31 4.58 4.34
C ARG A 200 15.19 3.57 4.08
N ILE A 201 14.22 3.90 3.23
CA ILE A 201 13.15 2.96 2.86
C ILE A 201 13.75 1.81 2.05
N ALA A 202 14.63 2.09 1.09
CA ALA A 202 15.26 1.08 0.24
C ALA A 202 16.07 0.09 1.08
N ASP A 203 16.91 0.60 1.98
CA ASP A 203 17.75 -0.22 2.83
C ASP A 203 16.93 -0.98 3.88
N GLY A 204 15.97 -0.31 4.53
CA GLY A 204 15.11 -0.90 5.54
C GLY A 204 14.13 -1.95 5.01
N SER A 205 13.83 -1.94 3.71
CA SER A 205 12.94 -2.91 3.06
C SER A 205 13.63 -3.82 2.04
N ARG A 206 14.96 -3.87 2.05
CA ARG A 206 15.76 -4.57 1.03
C ARG A 206 15.40 -6.06 0.91
N ALA A 207 15.17 -6.75 2.03
CA ALA A 207 14.81 -8.17 2.00
C ALA A 207 13.47 -8.41 1.28
N GLN A 208 12.48 -7.57 1.53
CA GLN A 208 11.16 -7.66 0.89
C GLN A 208 11.21 -7.21 -0.57
N LEU A 209 12.01 -6.20 -0.89
CA LEU A 209 12.25 -5.78 -2.28
C LEU A 209 12.97 -6.87 -3.08
N ASN A 210 13.92 -7.59 -2.48
CA ASN A 210 14.57 -8.74 -3.11
C ASN A 210 13.53 -9.81 -3.49
N GLN A 211 12.62 -10.15 -2.56
CA GLN A 211 11.58 -11.16 -2.81
C GLN A 211 10.67 -10.79 -3.99
N ILE A 212 10.39 -9.50 -4.18
CA ILE A 212 9.53 -9.02 -5.28
C ILE A 212 10.32 -8.92 -6.58
N TYR A 213 11.46 -8.24 -6.57
CA TYR A 213 12.09 -7.72 -7.78
C TYR A 213 13.26 -8.56 -8.30
N VAL A 214 13.93 -9.36 -7.46
CA VAL A 214 15.00 -10.25 -7.98
C VAL A 214 14.45 -11.30 -8.96
N PRO A 215 13.31 -11.96 -8.69
CA PRO A 215 12.71 -12.87 -9.68
C PRO A 215 12.34 -12.15 -10.97
N LEU A 216 11.80 -10.93 -10.90
CA LEU A 216 11.42 -10.14 -12.07
C LEU A 216 12.64 -9.72 -12.89
N LEU A 217 13.73 -9.26 -12.24
CA LEU A 217 14.99 -8.93 -12.91
C LEU A 217 15.63 -10.15 -13.58
N LYS A 218 15.50 -11.35 -12.99
CA LYS A 218 16.01 -12.60 -13.58
C LYS A 218 15.18 -13.08 -14.77
N ALA A 219 13.90 -12.73 -14.82
CA ALA A 219 12.99 -13.08 -15.89
C ALA A 219 13.00 -12.07 -17.04
N ASP A 220 13.66 -10.92 -16.86
CA ASP A 220 13.78 -9.88 -17.86
C ASP A 220 14.87 -10.24 -18.87
N GLU A 221 14.54 -10.23 -20.16
CA GLU A 221 15.45 -10.65 -21.24
C GLU A 221 16.58 -9.64 -21.49
N ASP A 222 16.39 -8.38 -21.11
CA ASP A 222 17.33 -7.28 -21.35
C ASP A 222 18.26 -7.02 -20.15
N VAL A 223 18.08 -7.74 -19.04
CA VAL A 223 18.88 -7.58 -17.81
C VAL A 223 19.88 -8.71 -17.63
N PHE A 224 21.16 -8.35 -17.57
CA PHE A 224 22.24 -9.28 -17.22
C PHE A 224 22.74 -9.06 -15.78
N ILE A 225 22.61 -10.08 -14.92
CA ILE A 225 23.03 -10.02 -13.51
C ILE A 225 24.45 -10.57 -13.34
N GLN A 226 25.36 -9.73 -12.82
CA GLN A 226 26.72 -10.12 -12.47
C GLN A 226 26.88 -10.31 -10.94
N GLY A 227 27.41 -11.46 -10.51
CA GLY A 227 27.67 -11.77 -9.09
C GLY A 227 26.57 -12.58 -8.41
N ARG A 228 26.72 -12.87 -7.11
CA ARG A 228 25.68 -13.54 -6.30
C ARG A 228 24.66 -12.50 -5.81
N THR A 229 23.38 -12.74 -6.12
CA THR A 229 22.23 -12.00 -5.57
C THR A 229 21.96 -12.35 -4.12
#